data_AF-A0A350T3L8-F1
#
_entry.id   AF-A0A350T3L8-F1
#
_cell.length_a   1.000
_cell.length_b   1.000
_cell.length_c   1.000
_cell.angle_alpha   90.00
_cell.angle_beta   90.00
_cell.angle_gamma   90.00
#
_symmetry.space_group_name_H-M   'P 1'
#
loop_
_entity.id
_entity.type
_entity.pdbx_description
1 polymer ?
#
loop_
_entity_poly.entity_id
_entity_poly.type
_entity_poly.pdbx_seq_one_letter_code
_entity_poly.pdbx_strand_id
1 'polypeptide(L)'
;TALDAAGIPAIPPDAWPPLLLDTRLIHPDDRQAAAMIRQSAGVIVGPGSAWGPTARGYTRIRLDADVDALREGIARLAAFHNTCG
;
A
#
# COMPACT_ATOMS: atom_id res chain seq x y z
N THR A 1 0.90 -7.06 -12.03
CA THR A 1 1.92 -7.33 -10.97
C THR A 1 1.28 -8.14 -9.85
N ALA A 2 2.02 -8.60 -8.84
CA ALA A 2 1.42 -9.38 -7.74
C ALA A 2 0.30 -8.64 -6.98
N LEU A 3 0.36 -7.30 -6.90
CA LEU A 3 -0.69 -6.44 -6.35
C LEU A 3 -1.94 -6.39 -7.25
N ASP A 4 -1.75 -6.25 -8.55
CA ASP A 4 -2.82 -6.25 -9.55
C ASP A 4 -3.57 -7.60 -9.57
N ALA A 5 -2.82 -8.72 -9.47
CA ALA A 5 -3.41 -10.06 -9.33
C ALA A 5 -4.22 -10.23 -8.03
N ALA A 6 -3.95 -9.41 -7.01
CA ALA A 6 -4.70 -9.36 -5.76
C ALA A 6 -5.80 -8.28 -5.77
N GLY A 7 -6.10 -7.66 -6.92
CA GLY A 7 -7.13 -6.61 -7.01
C GLY A 7 -6.75 -5.28 -6.36
N ILE A 8 -5.49 -5.11 -5.94
CA ILE A 8 -5.01 -3.87 -5.31
C ILE A 8 -4.50 -2.92 -6.40
N PRO A 9 -5.18 -1.79 -6.66
CA PRO A 9 -4.73 -0.85 -7.68
C PRO A 9 -3.42 -0.20 -7.24
N ALA A 10 -2.39 -0.31 -8.10
CA ALA A 10 -1.10 0.31 -7.90
C ALA A 10 -0.78 1.24 -9.06
N ILE A 11 -0.30 2.43 -8.77
CA ILE A 11 0.12 3.41 -9.78
C ILE A 11 1.61 3.22 -10.01
N PRO A 12 2.05 2.83 -11.23
CA PRO A 12 3.47 2.74 -11.54
C PRO A 12 4.17 4.08 -11.25
N PRO A 13 5.31 4.07 -10.54
CA PRO A 13 6.03 5.30 -10.27
C PRO A 13 6.55 5.91 -11.56
N ASP A 14 6.33 7.21 -11.75
CA ASP A 14 6.99 8.05 -12.75
C ASP A 14 8.31 8.67 -12.24
N ALA A 15 8.59 8.54 -10.94
CA ALA A 15 9.81 8.97 -10.25
C ALA A 15 10.19 8.09 -9.03
N TRP A 16 11.39 8.26 -8.49
CA TRP A 16 12.15 7.25 -7.70
C TRP A 16 11.91 7.25 -6.16
N PRO A 17 11.78 6.07 -5.49
CA PRO A 17 11.00 4.92 -5.91
C PRO A 17 9.93 4.58 -4.83
N PRO A 18 8.86 5.38 -4.71
CA PRO A 18 7.65 4.99 -4.02
C PRO A 18 6.62 4.40 -4.98
N LEU A 19 6.10 3.21 -4.70
CA LEU A 19 4.88 2.74 -5.36
C LEU A 19 3.66 3.28 -4.59
N LEU A 20 2.74 3.95 -5.28
CA LEU A 20 1.47 4.36 -4.69
C LEU A 20 0.42 3.25 -4.82
N LEU A 21 -0.21 2.90 -3.71
CA LEU A 21 -1.34 1.97 -3.62
C LEU A 21 -2.61 2.76 -3.35
N ASP A 22 -3.67 2.51 -4.12
CA ASP A 22 -4.99 3.03 -3.78
C ASP A 22 -5.56 2.29 -2.58
N THR A 23 -5.66 2.99 -1.46
CA THR A 23 -6.13 2.42 -0.19
C THR A 23 -7.55 2.84 0.17
N ARG A 24 -8.26 3.53 -0.73
CA ARG A 24 -9.64 3.99 -0.49
C ARG A 24 -10.63 2.84 -0.35
N LEU A 25 -10.29 1.66 -0.88
CA LEU A 25 -11.05 0.42 -0.68
C LEU A 25 -10.92 -0.14 0.75
N ILE A 26 -9.87 0.24 1.49
CA ILE A 26 -9.68 -0.14 2.90
C ILE A 26 -10.30 0.92 3.80
N HIS A 27 -9.95 2.19 3.58
CA HIS A 27 -10.49 3.32 4.32
C HIS A 27 -10.30 4.64 3.51
N PRO A 28 -11.25 5.59 3.54
CA PRO A 28 -11.13 6.85 2.79
C PRO A 28 -10.00 7.77 3.28
N ASP A 29 -9.66 7.71 4.57
CA ASP A 29 -8.49 8.38 5.17
C ASP A 29 -7.25 7.47 5.10
N ASP A 30 -6.18 7.94 4.46
CA ASP A 30 -4.95 7.17 4.22
C ASP A 30 -4.11 6.89 5.47
N ARG A 31 -4.22 7.71 6.51
CA ARG A 31 -3.55 7.47 7.81
C ARG A 31 -4.25 6.35 8.55
N GLN A 32 -5.58 6.34 8.51
CA GLN A 32 -6.37 5.23 9.05
C GLN A 32 -6.14 3.94 8.26
N ALA A 33 -6.12 4.01 6.92
CA ALA A 33 -5.77 2.84 6.10
C ALA A 33 -4.38 2.29 6.44
N ALA A 34 -3.36 3.15 6.56
CA ALA A 34 -2.01 2.73 6.97
C ALA A 34 -1.98 2.10 8.37
N ALA A 35 -2.78 2.61 9.32
CA ALA A 35 -2.90 2.02 10.65
C ALA A 35 -3.58 0.63 10.61
N MET A 36 -4.64 0.47 9.82
CA MET A 36 -5.33 -0.81 9.62
C MET A 36 -4.42 -1.84 8.96
N ILE A 37 -3.71 -1.47 7.88
CA ILE A 37 -2.72 -2.32 7.21
C ILE A 37 -1.66 -2.80 8.21
N ARG A 38 -1.15 -1.91 9.07
CA ARG A 38 -0.18 -2.28 10.10
C ARG A 38 -0.75 -3.26 11.11
N GLN A 39 -1.97 -3.03 11.60
CA GLN A 39 -2.60 -3.88 12.61
C GLN A 39 -3.00 -5.24 12.06
N SER A 40 -3.59 -5.28 10.87
CA SER A 40 -4.20 -6.49 10.31
C SER A 40 -3.24 -7.30 9.43
N ALA A 41 -2.34 -6.65 8.71
CA ALA A 41 -1.38 -7.32 7.82
C ALA A 41 0.05 -7.34 8.36
N GLY A 42 0.34 -6.59 9.43
CA GLY A 42 1.71 -6.45 9.95
C GLY A 42 2.66 -5.75 8.98
N VAL A 43 2.13 -4.97 8.02
CA VAL A 43 2.91 -4.25 7.00
C VAL A 43 2.90 -2.76 7.32
N ILE A 44 4.06 -2.10 7.23
CA ILE A 44 4.17 -0.65 7.45
C ILE A 44 4.25 0.03 6.09
N VAL A 45 3.30 0.93 5.82
CA VAL A 45 3.25 1.78 4.62
C VAL A 45 3.18 3.25 5.02
N GLY A 46 3.65 4.14 4.14
CA GLY A 46 3.57 5.59 4.37
C GLY A 46 2.22 6.16 3.92
N PRO A 47 1.50 6.96 4.71
CA PRO A 47 0.26 7.61 4.26
C PRO A 47 0.56 8.70 3.22
N GLY A 48 -0.08 8.63 2.06
CA GLY A 48 0.18 9.53 0.92
C GLY A 48 0.01 11.01 1.25
N SER A 49 -0.92 11.35 2.16
CA SER A 49 -1.16 12.69 2.66
C SER A 49 0.08 13.39 3.25
N ALA A 50 1.11 12.65 3.66
CA ALA A 50 2.38 13.23 4.11
C ALA A 50 3.19 13.90 2.97
N TRP A 51 2.85 13.62 1.71
CA TRP A 51 3.52 14.18 0.52
C TRP A 51 2.65 15.17 -0.25
N GLY A 52 1.54 15.60 0.34
CA GLY A 52 0.68 16.63 -0.23
C GLY A 52 -0.74 16.17 -0.55
N PRO A 53 -1.64 17.10 -0.92
CA PRO A 53 -3.06 16.83 -1.09
C PRO A 53 -3.37 15.89 -2.25
N THR A 54 -2.54 15.85 -3.29
CA THR A 54 -2.73 15.01 -4.48
C THR A 54 -2.54 13.52 -4.22
N ALA A 55 -1.81 13.17 -3.15
CA ALA A 55 -1.54 11.79 -2.75
C ALA A 55 -2.51 11.29 -1.66
N ARG A 56 -3.53 12.07 -1.28
CA ARG A 56 -4.52 11.65 -0.29
C ARG A 56 -5.30 10.43 -0.76
N GLY A 57 -5.55 9.50 0.17
CA GLY A 57 -6.26 8.24 -0.10
C GLY A 57 -5.36 7.12 -0.62
N TYR A 58 -4.06 7.42 -0.85
CA TYR A 58 -3.07 6.44 -1.25
C TYR A 58 -2.10 6.15 -0.11
N THR A 59 -1.43 5.00 -0.16
CA THR A 59 -0.25 4.72 0.66
C THR A 59 0.97 4.44 -0.22
N ARG A 60 2.17 4.65 0.32
CA ARG A 60 3.45 4.43 -0.36
C ARG A 60 4.15 3.20 0.18
N ILE A 61 4.55 2.31 -0.72
CA ILE A 61 5.58 1.29 -0.48
C ILE A 61 6.92 1.86 -0.93
N ARG A 62 7.93 1.79 -0.07
CA ARG A 62 9.31 2.09 -0.48
C ARG A 62 9.89 0.86 -1.17
N LEU A 63 10.40 1.03 -2.39
CA LEU A 63 10.97 -0.06 -3.18
C LEU A 63 12.48 -0.23 -2.95
N ASP A 64 13.05 0.49 -1.98
CA ASP A 64 14.45 0.42 -1.56
C ASP A 64 14.72 -0.66 -0.50
N ALA A 65 13.68 -1.39 -0.08
CA ALA A 65 13.80 -2.53 0.82
C ALA A 65 14.34 -3.78 0.09
N ASP A 66 14.80 -4.74 0.88
CA ASP A 66 15.21 -6.05 0.38
C ASP A 66 14.08 -6.73 -0.42
N VAL A 67 14.43 -7.46 -1.48
CA VAL A 67 13.46 -8.06 -2.41
C VAL A 67 12.56 -9.09 -1.72
N ASP A 68 13.08 -9.83 -0.75
CA ASP A 68 12.30 -10.83 -0.03
C ASP A 68 11.32 -10.15 0.93
N ALA A 69 11.76 -9.07 1.58
CA ALA A 69 10.88 -8.24 2.41
C ALA A 69 9.75 -7.58 1.59
N LEU A 70 10.05 -7.13 0.37
CA LEU A 70 9.05 -6.59 -0.56
C LEU A 70 8.04 -7.67 -0.97
N ARG A 71 8.51 -8.87 -1.32
CA ARG A 71 7.66 -10.01 -1.70
C ARG A 71 6.74 -10.41 -0.55
N GLU A 72 7.29 -10.55 0.64
CA GLU A 72 6.53 -10.88 1.84
C GLU A 72 5.48 -9.82 2.16
N GLY A 73 5.87 -8.54 2.15
CA GLY A 73 4.95 -7.43 2.39
C GLY A 73 3.80 -7.40 1.39
N ILE A 74 4.08 -7.58 0.09
CA ILE A 74 3.05 -7.65 -0.95
C ILE A 74 2.11 -8.85 -0.74
N ALA A 75 2.65 -10.03 -0.38
CA ALA A 75 1.84 -11.21 -0.11
C ALA A 75 0.89 -11.00 1.08
N ARG A 76 1.37 -10.37 2.16
CA ARG A 76 0.54 -10.03 3.33
C ARG A 76 -0.55 -9.01 3.01
N LEU A 77 -0.23 -7.99 2.20
CA LEU A 77 -1.20 -7.02 1.71
C LEU A 77 -2.30 -7.67 0.86
N ALA A 78 -1.91 -8.56 -0.06
CA ALA A 78 -2.84 -9.32 -0.89
C ALA A 78 -3.77 -10.19 -0.04
N ALA A 79 -3.22 -10.91 0.96
CA ALA A 79 -4.01 -11.71 1.87
C ALA A 79 -5.01 -10.87 2.67
N PHE A 80 -4.57 -9.72 3.19
CA PHE A 80 -5.45 -8.79 3.92
C PHE A 80 -6.58 -8.26 3.03
N HIS A 81 -6.29 -7.83 1.81
CA HIS A 81 -7.31 -7.34 0.89
C HIS A 81 -8.40 -8.38 0.64
N ASN A 82 -8.02 -9.64 0.42
CA ASN A 82 -8.96 -10.75 0.23
C ASN A 82 -9.84 -11.06 1.45
N THR A 83 -9.48 -10.57 2.65
CA THR A 83 -10.30 -10.71 3.87
C THR A 83 -11.24 -9.53 4.14
N CYS A 84 -11.02 -8.39 3.47
CA CYS A 84 -11.87 -7.21 3.57
C CYS A 84 -12.86 -7.05 2.40
N GLY A 85 -12.66 -7.81 1.31
CA GLY A 85 -13.52 -7.86 0.13
C GLY A 85 -14.73 -8.76 0.27
#